data_AF-A0A7C6ARS7-F1
#
_entry.id   AF-A0A7C6ARS7-F1
#
_cell.length_a   1.000
_cell.length_b   1.000
_cell.length_c   1.000
_cell.angle_alpha   90.00
_cell.angle_beta   90.00
_cell.angle_gamma   90.00
#
_symmetry.space_group_name_H-M   'P 1'
#
loop_
_entity.id
_entity.type
_entity.pdbx_description
1 polymer ?
#
loop_
_entity_poly.entity_id
_entity_poly.type
_entity_poly.pdbx_seq_one_letter_code
_entity_poly.pdbx_strand_id
1 'polypeptide(L)'
;MKPRTWFAAFVVAWLFGPFLAAAQTVHLVEAGDGTLRTAIEAAADGDTLELITDGGLYTESSTDHLTIDKKLVIRARPSLARKPILRITKSDASSARLFELAKGG
;
A
#
# COMPACT_ATOMS: atom_id res chain seq x y z
N MET A 1 16.05 -13.61 69.40
CA MET A 1 15.07 -12.94 68.52
C MET A 1 15.70 -12.77 67.13
N LYS A 2 14.92 -13.00 66.08
CA LYS A 2 15.34 -13.39 64.70
C LYS A 2 15.91 -12.22 63.87
N PRO A 3 16.98 -12.41 63.06
CA PRO A 3 17.42 -11.41 62.08
C PRO A 3 16.54 -11.47 60.82
N ARG A 4 16.15 -10.31 60.29
CA ARG A 4 15.45 -10.18 58.99
C ARG A 4 16.38 -9.50 57.99
N THR A 5 17.20 -10.29 57.31
CA THR A 5 17.92 -9.87 56.09
C THR A 5 16.94 -9.88 54.93
N TRP A 6 16.68 -8.73 54.30
CA TRP A 6 15.85 -8.62 53.11
C TRP A 6 16.78 -8.58 51.89
N PHE A 7 16.88 -9.70 51.17
CA PHE A 7 17.53 -9.78 49.87
C PHE A 7 16.61 -9.18 48.80
N ALA A 8 17.23 -8.40 47.93
CA ALA A 8 16.65 -7.73 46.78
C ALA A 8 16.09 -8.69 45.73
N ALA A 9 15.09 -8.24 44.98
CA ALA A 9 14.81 -8.74 43.63
C ALA A 9 14.17 -7.62 42.81
N PHE A 10 15.00 -6.82 42.12
CA PHE A 10 14.56 -5.95 41.03
C PHE A 10 14.67 -6.77 39.74
N VAL A 11 13.58 -7.39 39.32
CA VAL A 11 13.50 -8.04 38.00
C VAL A 11 13.23 -6.94 36.97
N VAL A 12 14.28 -6.44 36.33
CA VAL A 12 14.12 -5.65 35.10
C VAL A 12 13.92 -6.65 33.97
N ALA A 13 12.66 -6.99 33.71
CA ALA A 13 12.27 -7.67 32.49
C ALA A 13 12.33 -6.66 31.34
N TRP A 14 13.42 -6.67 30.58
CA TRP A 14 13.45 -6.06 29.26
C TRP A 14 12.44 -6.80 28.38
N LEU A 15 11.24 -6.23 28.26
CA LEU A 15 10.25 -6.60 27.26
C LEU A 15 10.82 -6.21 25.89
N PHE A 16 11.65 -7.08 25.31
CA PHE A 16 11.83 -7.13 23.86
C PHE A 16 10.52 -7.65 23.28
N GLY A 17 9.52 -6.77 23.17
CA GLY A 17 8.34 -7.05 22.37
C GLY A 17 8.79 -7.34 20.94
N PRO A 18 8.31 -8.42 20.30
CA PRO A 18 8.65 -8.67 18.91
C PRO A 18 8.18 -7.47 18.10
N PHE A 19 9.14 -6.79 17.46
CA PHE A 19 8.82 -5.87 16.39
C PHE A 19 8.16 -6.70 15.28
N LEU A 20 6.82 -6.72 15.26
CA LEU A 20 6.05 -7.30 14.18
C LEU A 20 6.34 -6.47 12.94
N ALA A 21 7.30 -6.92 12.13
CA ALA A 21 7.49 -6.40 10.79
C ALA A 21 6.17 -6.64 10.02
N ALA A 22 5.51 -5.56 9.61
CA ALA A 22 4.35 -5.66 8.73
C ALA A 22 4.79 -6.39 7.46
N ALA A 23 4.20 -7.57 7.21
CA ALA A 23 4.47 -8.32 6.00
C ALA A 23 3.84 -7.58 4.83
N GLN A 24 4.68 -7.09 3.91
CA GLN A 24 4.24 -6.47 2.66
C GLN A 24 3.38 -7.47 1.88
N THR A 25 2.15 -7.08 1.55
CA THR A 25 1.18 -7.93 0.85
C THR A 25 1.12 -7.57 -0.63
N VAL A 26 0.85 -8.57 -1.48
CA VAL A 26 0.60 -8.39 -2.92
C VAL A 26 -0.90 -8.52 -3.20
N HIS A 27 -1.51 -7.44 -3.68
CA HIS A 27 -2.91 -7.40 -4.09
C HIS A 27 -3.01 -7.56 -5.59
N LEU A 28 -3.80 -8.54 -6.05
CA LEU A 28 -4.06 -8.73 -7.47
C LEU A 28 -5.20 -7.82 -7.91
N VAL A 29 -4.97 -7.01 -8.94
CA VAL A 29 -5.94 -6.02 -9.41
C VAL A 29 -6.33 -6.35 -10.85
N GLU A 30 -7.61 -6.61 -11.06
CA GLU A 30 -8.21 -6.75 -12.39
C GLU A 30 -8.53 -5.37 -12.99
N ALA A 31 -8.48 -5.30 -14.31
CA ALA A 31 -8.82 -4.10 -15.06
C ALA A 31 -10.31 -3.75 -14.91
N GLY A 32 -10.59 -2.46 -14.95
CA GLY A 32 -11.93 -1.90 -14.82
C GLY A 32 -11.88 -0.43 -14.45
N ASP A 33 -13.05 0.20 -14.43
CA ASP A 33 -13.17 1.59 -13.98
C ASP A 33 -13.13 1.67 -12.45
N GLY A 34 -12.27 2.53 -11.92
CA GLY A 34 -12.10 2.75 -10.48
C GLY A 34 -11.46 1.58 -9.70
N THR A 35 -11.11 0.46 -10.36
CA THR A 35 -10.56 -0.72 -9.68
C THR A 35 -9.19 -0.43 -9.07
N LEU A 36 -8.32 0.28 -9.80
CA LEU A 36 -7.01 0.66 -9.30
C LEU A 36 -7.10 1.65 -8.12
N ARG A 37 -7.99 2.63 -8.18
CA ARG A 37 -8.22 3.56 -7.06
C ARG A 37 -8.67 2.82 -5.80
N THR A 38 -9.65 1.93 -5.95
CA THR A 38 -10.14 1.10 -4.85
C THR A 38 -9.01 0.26 -4.23
N ALA A 39 -8.13 -0.29 -5.05
CA ALA A 39 -6.97 -1.05 -4.57
C ALA A 39 -5.93 -0.15 -3.86
N ILE A 40 -5.68 1.07 -4.35
CA ILE A 40 -4.79 2.05 -3.70
C ILE A 40 -5.34 2.44 -2.31
N GLU A 41 -6.65 2.66 -2.21
CA GLU A 41 -7.33 3.01 -0.96
C GLU A 41 -7.25 1.87 0.06
N ALA A 42 -7.44 0.62 -0.39
CA ALA A 42 -7.41 -0.57 0.46
C ALA A 42 -6.00 -1.03 0.87
N ALA A 43 -4.96 -0.68 0.11
CA ALA A 43 -3.59 -1.09 0.37
C ALA A 43 -2.99 -0.44 1.62
N ALA A 44 -2.21 -1.23 2.37
CA ALA A 44 -1.43 -0.73 3.49
C ALA A 44 -0.09 -0.13 3.01
N ASP A 45 0.58 0.65 3.87
CA ASP A 45 1.91 1.19 3.58
C ASP A 45 2.91 0.06 3.31
N GLY A 46 3.61 0.21 2.19
CA GLY A 46 4.57 -0.75 1.67
C GLY A 46 3.99 -1.73 0.66
N ASP A 47 2.69 -1.95 0.56
CA ASP A 47 2.10 -3.03 -0.26
C ASP A 47 2.42 -2.94 -1.77
N THR A 48 2.20 -4.05 -2.46
CA THR A 48 2.26 -4.13 -3.93
C THR A 48 0.88 -4.35 -4.54
N LEU A 49 0.50 -3.55 -5.52
CA LEU A 49 -0.60 -3.78 -6.44
C LEU A 49 -0.05 -4.41 -7.73
N GLU A 50 -0.40 -5.66 -7.99
CA GLU A 50 -0.06 -6.35 -9.22
C GLU A 50 -1.25 -6.31 -10.20
N LEU A 51 -1.07 -5.63 -11.33
CA LEU A 51 -2.06 -5.53 -12.41
C LEU A 51 -2.00 -6.82 -13.24
N ILE A 52 -3.10 -7.57 -13.31
CA ILE A 52 -3.10 -8.95 -13.82
C ILE A 52 -3.81 -9.17 -15.16
N THR A 53 -4.59 -8.20 -15.63
CA THR A 53 -5.33 -8.33 -16.90
C THR A 53 -4.44 -8.02 -18.12
N ASP A 54 -4.35 -8.95 -19.08
CA ASP A 54 -3.55 -8.80 -20.31
C ASP A 54 -4.07 -7.68 -21.21
N GLY A 55 -3.27 -6.64 -21.41
CA GLY A 55 -3.70 -5.42 -22.11
C GLY A 55 -4.84 -4.68 -21.41
N GLY A 56 -5.03 -4.94 -20.10
CA GLY A 56 -6.13 -4.40 -19.31
C GLY A 56 -6.15 -2.87 -19.29
N LEU A 57 -7.36 -2.31 -19.35
CA LEU A 57 -7.60 -0.88 -19.24
C LEU A 57 -8.14 -0.54 -17.85
N TYR A 58 -7.33 0.17 -17.07
CA TYR A 58 -7.66 0.63 -15.72
C TYR A 58 -8.05 2.09 -15.84
N THR A 59 -9.35 2.33 -16.00
CA THR A 59 -9.87 3.69 -16.13
C THR A 59 -10.22 4.29 -14.77
N GLU A 60 -10.24 5.60 -14.70
CA GLU A 60 -10.80 6.33 -13.57
C GLU A 60 -11.66 7.48 -14.09
N SER A 61 -12.97 7.34 -13.92
CA SER A 61 -13.99 8.27 -14.41
C SER A 61 -14.57 9.19 -13.33
N SER A 62 -14.26 8.97 -12.06
CA SER A 62 -14.83 9.69 -10.92
C SER A 62 -13.95 10.82 -10.40
N THR A 63 -12.63 10.72 -10.59
CA THR A 63 -11.62 11.73 -10.23
C THR A 63 -10.70 12.03 -11.42
N ASP A 64 -10.03 13.16 -11.39
CA ASP A 64 -9.10 13.65 -12.39
C ASP A 64 -7.63 13.21 -12.17
N HIS A 65 -7.34 12.57 -11.03
CA HIS A 65 -6.06 11.94 -10.70
C HIS A 65 -6.22 10.86 -9.61
N LEU A 66 -5.21 10.01 -9.47
CA LEU A 66 -5.08 9.03 -8.37
C LEU A 66 -4.09 9.53 -7.31
N THR A 67 -4.54 9.70 -6.08
CA THR A 67 -3.65 10.12 -4.97
C THR A 67 -2.92 8.93 -4.37
N ILE A 68 -1.60 9.07 -4.17
CA ILE A 68 -0.73 8.12 -3.47
C ILE A 68 -0.16 8.83 -2.23
N ASP A 69 -0.59 8.41 -1.05
CA ASP A 69 -0.23 8.99 0.25
C ASP A 69 0.54 8.01 1.16
N LYS A 70 0.98 6.89 0.59
CA LYS A 70 1.69 5.80 1.26
C LYS A 70 2.73 5.20 0.31
N LYS A 71 3.74 4.52 0.85
CA LYS A 71 4.67 3.74 0.04
C LYS A 71 3.88 2.64 -0.65
N LEU A 72 3.92 2.60 -1.97
CA LEU A 72 3.13 1.64 -2.73
C LEU A 72 3.89 1.25 -3.99
N VAL A 73 3.92 -0.04 -4.30
CA VAL A 73 4.43 -0.55 -5.56
C VAL A 73 3.25 -0.87 -6.46
N ILE A 74 3.12 -0.21 -7.61
CA ILE A 74 2.16 -0.60 -8.65
C ILE A 74 2.95 -1.20 -9.80
N ARG A 75 2.68 -2.47 -10.14
CA ARG A 75 3.42 -3.18 -11.20
C ARG A 75 2.50 -3.97 -12.10
N ALA A 76 2.85 -4.07 -13.38
CA ALA A 76 2.25 -5.05 -14.27
C ALA A 76 2.77 -6.45 -13.94
N ARG A 77 1.91 -7.46 -14.01
CA ARG A 77 2.34 -8.86 -13.94
C ARG A 77 3.35 -9.14 -15.06
N PRO A 78 4.53 -9.72 -14.77
CA PRO A 78 5.60 -9.89 -15.77
C PRO A 78 5.22 -10.77 -16.98
N SER A 79 4.28 -11.70 -16.79
CA SER A 79 3.87 -12.65 -17.83
C SER A 79 2.85 -12.12 -18.83
N LEU A 80 2.44 -10.85 -18.74
CA LEU A 80 1.46 -10.27 -19.66
C LEU A 80 2.07 -10.04 -21.05
N ALA A 81 1.37 -10.48 -22.09
CA ALA A 81 1.78 -10.28 -23.48
C ALA A 81 1.59 -8.81 -23.88
N ARG A 82 0.53 -8.17 -23.36
CA ARG A 82 0.22 -6.75 -23.57
C ARG A 82 0.27 -6.02 -22.24
N LYS A 83 1.01 -4.91 -22.20
CA LYS A 83 1.13 -4.08 -21.00
C LYS A 83 -0.22 -3.44 -20.64
N PRO A 84 -0.56 -3.37 -19.33
CA PRO A 84 -1.69 -2.60 -18.84
C PRO A 84 -1.63 -1.12 -19.24
N ILE A 85 -2.80 -0.49 -19.37
CA ILE A 85 -2.97 0.94 -19.62
C ILE A 85 -3.72 1.55 -18.44
N LEU A 86 -3.13 2.59 -17.85
CA LEU A 86 -3.78 3.44 -16.86
C LEU A 86 -4.32 4.69 -17.56
N ARG A 87 -5.58 5.06 -17.29
CA ARG A 87 -6.20 6.21 -17.94
C ARG A 87 -7.20 6.92 -17.04
N ILE A 88 -6.96 8.19 -16.77
CA ILE A 88 -8.00 9.07 -16.25
C ILE A 88 -8.92 9.45 -17.43
N THR A 89 -10.22 9.25 -17.28
CA THR A 89 -11.23 9.59 -18.31
C THR A 89 -12.04 10.84 -17.95
N LYS A 90 -11.96 11.30 -16.70
CA LYS A 90 -12.54 12.57 -16.23
C LYS A 90 -11.65 13.80 -16.45
N SER A 91 -10.40 13.60 -16.90
CA SER A 91 -9.37 14.65 -16.94
C SER A 91 -9.88 15.94 -17.57
N ASP A 92 -9.74 17.05 -16.86
CA ASP A 92 -9.96 18.39 -17.40
C ASP A 92 -8.62 19.10 -17.70
N ALA A 93 -8.69 20.30 -18.25
CA ALA A 93 -7.49 21.07 -18.63
C ALA A 93 -6.59 21.43 -17.44
N SER A 94 -7.07 21.32 -16.21
CA SER A 94 -6.31 21.57 -14.98
C SER A 94 -5.55 20.36 -14.45
N SER A 95 -5.82 19.15 -14.96
CA SER A 95 -5.31 17.91 -14.39
C SER A 95 -4.52 17.07 -15.38
N ALA A 96 -3.27 17.47 -15.58
CA ALA A 96 -2.31 16.83 -16.50
C ALA A 96 -1.60 15.58 -15.92
N ARG A 97 -2.01 15.09 -14.75
CA ARG A 97 -1.30 14.03 -14.01
C ARG A 97 -2.18 12.79 -13.81
N LEU A 98 -1.60 11.61 -13.97
CA LEU A 98 -2.27 10.35 -13.59
C LEU A 98 -2.22 10.14 -12.07
N PHE A 99 -1.07 10.44 -11.47
CA PHE A 99 -0.81 10.29 -10.04
C PHE A 99 -0.50 11.63 -9.39
N GLU A 100 -0.98 11.79 -8.17
CA GLU A 100 -0.55 12.83 -7.25
C GLU A 100 0.10 12.18 -6.03
N LEU A 101 1.35 12.54 -5.76
CA LEU A 101 2.05 12.07 -4.57
C LEU A 101 1.78 13.05 -3.43
N ALA A 102 1.08 12.57 -2.40
CA ALA A 102 0.81 13.30 -1.17
C ALA A 102 1.82 12.91 -0.08
N LYS A 103 1.72 13.56 1.09
CA LYS A 103 2.62 13.26 2.22
C LYS A 103 2.55 11.78 2.60
N GLY A 104 3.68 11.07 2.44
CA GLY A 104 3.80 9.65 2.75
C GLY A 104 3.95 8.75 1.52
N GLY A 105 3.65 9.28 0.32
CA GLY A 105 3.94 8.66 -0.98
C GLY A 105 5.35 8.91 -1.50
#